data_AF-A0A7C6XP79-F1
#
_entry.id   AF-A0A7C6XP79-F1
#
_cell.length_a   1.000
_cell.length_b   1.000
_cell.length_c   1.000
_cell.angle_alpha   90.00
_cell.angle_beta   90.00
_cell.angle_gamma   90.00
#
_symmetry.space_group_name_H-M   'P 1'
#
loop_
_entity.id
_entity.type
_entity.pdbx_description
1 polymer ?
#
loop_
_entity_poly.entity_id
_entity_poly.type
_entity_poly.pdbx_seq_one_letter_code
_entity_poly.pdbx_strand_id
1 'polypeptide(L)'
;MAKPTKHASKICLALSIIAAVGIVLGLLARSPMVIVLGLAPSVAYEAYRTEGPSTRWASWCLAIVLVLQALFLLFDVNLDLAELLGYSSRYVAGYEVPLGDVKVVGPAVMAVLALVLMSRTRGRYTKWLAANIIVTSFALIYVLDHTVFVRWIQLAVDVLAERAG
;
A
#
# COMPACT_ATOMS: atom_id res chain seq x y z
N MET A 1 15.43 9.19 -7.71
CA MET A 1 15.71 10.54 -7.15
C MET A 1 14.44 11.34 -7.18
N ALA A 2 14.29 12.34 -6.30
CA ALA A 2 13.05 13.11 -6.19
C ALA A 2 13.29 14.57 -6.58
N LYS A 3 12.31 15.18 -7.27
CA LYS A 3 12.36 16.60 -7.64
C LYS A 3 12.60 17.48 -6.41
N PRO A 4 13.51 18.47 -6.48
CA PRO A 4 13.63 19.47 -5.44
C PRO A 4 12.40 20.37 -5.47
N THR A 5 11.60 20.34 -4.40
CA THR A 5 10.40 21.19 -4.26
C THR A 5 10.54 22.11 -3.05
N LYS A 6 10.43 23.42 -3.28
CA LYS A 6 10.63 24.49 -2.26
C LYS A 6 9.68 24.39 -1.06
N HIS A 7 8.54 23.69 -1.22
CA HIS A 7 7.51 23.49 -0.19
C HIS A 7 7.21 22.01 0.12
N ALA A 8 8.16 21.10 -0.15
CA ALA A 8 7.99 19.66 0.02
C ALA A 8 7.42 19.25 1.40
N SER A 9 7.91 19.86 2.47
CA SER A 9 7.50 19.55 3.84
C SER A 9 6.03 19.85 4.10
N LYS A 10 5.55 21.03 3.69
CA LYS A 10 4.16 21.45 3.86
C LYS A 10 3.21 20.54 3.08
N ILE A 11 3.59 20.15 1.86
CA ILE A 11 2.80 19.24 1.03
C ILE A 11 2.74 17.85 1.66
N CYS A 12 3.88 17.28 2.06
CA CYS A 12 3.90 15.97 2.73
C CYS A 12 3.07 15.96 4.03
N LEU A 13 3.12 17.04 4.82
CA LEU A 13 2.30 17.17 6.02
C LEU A 13 0.80 17.19 5.68
N ALA A 14 0.38 18.03 4.72
CA ALA A 14 -1.01 18.09 4.29
C ALA A 14 -1.52 16.75 3.77
N LEU A 15 -0.72 16.04 2.97
CA LEU A 15 -1.04 14.71 2.47
C LEU A 15 -1.12 13.66 3.59
N SER A 16 -0.30 13.78 4.62
CA SER A 16 -0.38 12.92 5.81
C SER A 16 -1.68 13.15 6.58
N ILE A 17 -2.10 14.40 6.72
CA ILE A 17 -3.38 14.74 7.36
C ILE A 17 -4.54 14.18 6.53
N ILE A 18 -4.52 14.35 5.22
CA ILE A 18 -5.57 13.80 4.33
C ILE A 18 -5.62 12.27 4.43
N ALA A 19 -4.47 11.59 4.39
CA ALA A 19 -4.40 10.15 4.54
C ALA A 19 -4.93 9.70 5.91
N ALA A 20 -4.52 10.37 7.00
CA ALA A 20 -5.00 10.07 8.35
C ALA A 20 -6.51 10.27 8.50
N VAL A 21 -7.06 11.36 7.96
CA VAL A 21 -8.51 11.61 7.94
C VAL A 21 -9.23 10.54 7.12
N GLY A 22 -8.69 10.17 5.95
CA GLY A 22 -9.23 9.09 5.13
C GLY A 22 -9.24 7.73 5.86
N ILE A 23 -8.18 7.41 6.60
CA ILE A 23 -8.11 6.21 7.44
C ILE A 23 -9.18 6.27 8.53
N VAL A 24 -9.25 7.36 9.32
CA VAL A 24 -10.19 7.48 10.44
C VAL A 24 -11.64 7.39 9.93
N LEU A 25 -11.99 8.18 8.91
CA LEU A 25 -13.34 8.17 8.34
C LEU A 25 -13.67 6.81 7.69
N GLY A 26 -12.72 6.20 6.99
CA GLY A 26 -12.90 4.90 6.37
C GLY A 26 -13.08 3.76 7.38
N LEU A 27 -12.36 3.79 8.50
CA LEU A 27 -12.54 2.85 9.60
C LEU A 27 -13.91 3.03 10.29
N LEU A 28 -14.30 4.28 10.56
CA LEU A 28 -15.59 4.58 11.19
C LEU A 28 -16.78 4.20 10.28
N ALA A 29 -16.67 4.49 8.98
CA ALA A 29 -17.71 4.17 8.00
C ALA A 29 -17.62 2.73 7.46
N ARG A 30 -16.61 1.95 7.87
CA ARG A 30 -16.24 0.64 7.28
C ARG A 30 -16.20 0.65 5.75
N SER A 31 -15.72 1.77 5.22
CA SER A 31 -15.73 2.08 3.79
C SER A 31 -14.29 2.01 3.25
N PRO A 32 -13.90 0.92 2.56
CA PRO A 32 -12.56 0.82 1.99
C PRO A 32 -12.33 1.90 0.91
N MET A 33 -13.39 2.35 0.22
CA MET A 33 -13.29 3.39 -0.79
C MET A 33 -12.84 4.74 -0.19
N VAL A 34 -13.31 5.11 1.00
CA VAL A 34 -12.90 6.35 1.67
C VAL A 34 -11.40 6.33 1.98
N ILE A 35 -10.86 5.17 2.36
CA ILE A 35 -9.42 5.00 2.58
C ILE A 35 -8.63 5.14 1.26
N VAL A 36 -9.11 4.53 0.17
CA VAL A 36 -8.50 4.67 -1.16
C VAL A 36 -8.47 6.13 -1.63
N LEU A 37 -9.58 6.86 -1.45
CA LEU A 37 -9.65 8.28 -1.80
C LEU A 37 -8.72 9.14 -0.94
N GLY A 38 -8.59 8.84 0.36
CA GLY A 38 -7.62 9.51 1.24
C GLY A 38 -6.16 9.22 0.88
N LEU A 39 -5.89 8.02 0.36
CA LEU A 39 -4.56 7.60 -0.10
C LEU A 39 -4.16 8.26 -1.44
N ALA A 40 -5.12 8.50 -2.32
CA ALA A 40 -4.88 8.92 -3.70
C ALA A 40 -4.00 10.18 -3.85
N PRO A 41 -4.18 11.26 -3.04
CA PRO A 41 -3.31 12.43 -3.11
C PRO A 41 -1.83 12.12 -2.79
N SER A 42 -1.57 11.20 -1.85
CA SER A 42 -0.20 10.80 -1.49
C SER A 42 0.48 10.07 -2.65
N VAL A 43 -0.25 9.13 -3.26
CA VAL A 43 0.22 8.35 -4.41
C VAL A 43 0.44 9.23 -5.64
N ALA A 44 -0.49 10.14 -5.94
CA ALA A 44 -0.38 11.06 -7.07
C ALA A 44 0.84 11.99 -6.91
N TYR A 45 1.06 12.52 -5.70
CA TYR A 45 2.23 13.36 -5.44
C TYR A 45 3.54 12.59 -5.53
N GLU A 46 3.56 11.32 -5.09
CA GLU A 46 4.71 10.43 -5.25
C GLU A 46 5.01 10.18 -6.74
N ALA A 47 4.02 9.83 -7.56
CA ALA A 47 4.16 9.63 -9.01
C ALA A 47 4.70 10.88 -9.72
N TYR A 48 4.25 12.06 -9.32
CA TYR A 48 4.72 13.33 -9.88
C TYR A 48 6.18 13.66 -9.55
N ARG A 49 6.63 13.41 -8.31
CA ARG A 49 7.93 13.86 -7.82
C ARG A 49 9.08 12.90 -8.11
N THR A 50 8.79 11.67 -8.54
CA THR A 50 9.79 10.58 -8.62
C THR A 50 10.43 10.48 -10.01
N GLU A 51 11.76 10.57 -10.07
CA GLU A 51 12.51 10.73 -11.33
C GLU A 51 13.53 9.62 -11.64
N GLY A 52 13.96 8.83 -10.65
CA GLY A 52 14.97 7.78 -10.91
C GLY A 52 14.37 6.64 -11.76
N PRO A 53 15.10 6.00 -12.70
CA PRO A 53 14.52 5.02 -13.64
C PRO A 53 13.71 3.92 -12.96
N SER A 54 14.31 3.20 -12.01
CA SER A 54 13.63 2.14 -11.24
C SER A 54 12.53 2.68 -10.32
N THR A 55 12.75 3.83 -9.69
CA THR A 55 11.80 4.42 -8.74
C THR A 55 10.58 5.05 -9.44
N ARG A 56 10.75 5.52 -10.67
CA ARG A 56 9.69 6.07 -11.51
C ARG A 56 8.76 4.95 -11.92
N TRP A 57 9.29 3.82 -12.37
CA TRP A 57 8.50 2.62 -12.62
C TRP A 57 7.71 2.18 -11.38
N ALA A 58 8.38 2.04 -10.24
CA ALA A 58 7.70 1.66 -8.99
C ALA A 58 6.57 2.63 -8.62
N SER A 59 6.79 3.94 -8.77
CA SER A 59 5.78 4.95 -8.44
C SER A 59 4.59 4.98 -9.41
N TRP A 60 4.82 4.74 -10.70
CA TRP A 60 3.75 4.62 -11.69
C TRP A 60 2.98 3.31 -11.53
N CYS A 61 3.67 2.20 -11.26
CA CYS A 61 3.03 0.94 -10.89
C CYS A 61 2.15 1.12 -9.65
N LEU A 62 2.62 1.85 -8.63
CA LEU A 62 1.84 2.13 -7.42
C LEU A 62 0.56 2.91 -7.75
N ALA A 63 0.64 3.92 -8.62
CA ALA A 63 -0.54 4.66 -9.09
C ALA A 63 -1.51 3.78 -9.89
N ILE A 64 -1.01 2.92 -10.77
CA ILE A 64 -1.85 1.97 -11.54
C ILE A 64 -2.57 1.00 -10.60
N VAL A 65 -1.86 0.43 -9.62
CA VAL A 65 -2.45 -0.49 -8.63
C VAL A 65 -3.54 0.22 -7.82
N LEU A 66 -3.32 1.47 -7.42
CA LEU A 66 -4.34 2.25 -6.73
C LEU A 66 -5.59 2.46 -7.59
N VAL A 67 -5.44 2.78 -8.87
CA VAL A 67 -6.57 2.96 -9.80
C VAL A 67 -7.31 1.64 -9.97
N LEU A 68 -6.60 0.54 -10.22
CA LEU A 68 -7.21 -0.79 -10.32
C LEU A 68 -7.94 -1.17 -9.03
N GLN A 69 -7.35 -0.88 -7.87
CA GLN A 69 -7.99 -1.11 -6.57
C GLN A 69 -9.31 -0.32 -6.45
N ALA A 70 -9.30 0.95 -6.84
CA ALA A 70 -10.53 1.77 -6.84
C ALA A 70 -11.60 1.17 -7.76
N LEU A 71 -11.22 0.71 -8.96
CA LEU A 71 -12.16 0.07 -9.88
C LEU A 71 -12.72 -1.24 -9.32
N PHE A 72 -11.88 -2.12 -8.75
CA PHE A 72 -12.37 -3.37 -8.14
C PHE A 72 -13.31 -3.14 -6.97
N LEU A 73 -13.09 -2.09 -6.18
CA LEU A 73 -14.03 -1.69 -5.13
C LEU A 73 -15.32 -1.06 -5.68
N LEU A 74 -15.25 -0.27 -6.75
CA LEU A 74 -16.44 0.35 -7.38
C LEU A 74 -17.36 -0.67 -8.04
N PHE A 75 -16.78 -1.65 -8.74
CA PHE A 75 -17.52 -2.67 -9.47
C PHE A 75 -17.84 -3.92 -8.63
N ASP A 76 -17.47 -3.91 -7.35
CA ASP A 76 -17.62 -5.02 -6.41
C ASP A 76 -17.13 -6.37 -6.97
N VAL A 77 -16.01 -6.34 -7.69
CA VAL A 77 -15.45 -7.51 -8.36
C VAL A 77 -14.75 -8.38 -7.30
N ASN A 78 -15.40 -9.48 -6.90
CA ASN A 78 -14.80 -10.51 -6.06
C ASN A 78 -14.12 -11.53 -6.99
N LEU A 79 -12.85 -11.32 -7.25
CA LEU A 79 -12.02 -12.30 -7.94
C LEU A 79 -11.19 -12.99 -6.87
N ASP A 80 -11.52 -14.25 -6.60
CA ASP A 80 -10.70 -15.06 -5.70
C ASP A 80 -9.43 -15.50 -6.47
N LEU A 81 -8.28 -14.97 -6.07
CA LEU A 81 -7.01 -15.37 -6.64
C LEU A 81 -6.70 -16.84 -6.34
N ALA A 82 -7.26 -17.39 -5.25
CA ALA A 82 -7.12 -18.80 -4.96
C ALA A 82 -7.85 -19.67 -5.99
N GLU A 83 -9.05 -19.25 -6.40
CA GLU A 83 -9.82 -19.94 -7.44
C GLU A 83 -9.19 -19.77 -8.82
N LEU A 84 -8.67 -18.56 -9.12
CA LEU A 84 -8.03 -18.26 -10.41
C LEU A 84 -6.68 -18.97 -10.60
N LEU A 85 -5.92 -19.17 -9.51
CA LEU A 85 -4.61 -19.82 -9.54
C LEU A 85 -4.68 -21.32 -9.17
N GLY A 86 -5.81 -21.81 -8.66
CA GLY A 86 -6.01 -23.19 -8.25
C GLY A 86 -5.34 -23.58 -6.92
N TYR A 87 -4.90 -22.61 -6.11
CA TYR A 87 -4.18 -22.83 -4.85
C TYR A 87 -4.68 -21.86 -3.78
N SER A 88 -5.04 -22.34 -2.58
CA SER A 88 -5.51 -21.52 -1.44
C SER A 88 -4.38 -20.80 -0.69
N SER A 89 -3.17 -21.33 -0.77
CA SER A 89 -1.96 -20.76 -0.20
C SER A 89 -0.79 -21.09 -1.11
N ARG A 90 0.18 -20.18 -1.20
CA ARG A 90 1.42 -20.42 -1.96
C ARG A 90 2.61 -20.35 -1.03
N TYR A 91 3.39 -21.43 -1.02
CA TYR A 91 4.64 -21.48 -0.29
C TYR A 91 5.68 -20.63 -1.02
N VAL A 92 6.10 -19.52 -0.42
CA VAL A 92 7.10 -18.60 -1.00
C VAL A 92 8.15 -18.32 0.06
N ALA A 93 9.41 -18.68 -0.24
CA ALA A 93 10.57 -18.42 0.62
C ALA A 93 10.44 -18.93 2.08
N GLY A 94 9.81 -20.09 2.30
CA GLY A 94 9.69 -20.71 3.63
C GLY A 94 8.39 -20.41 4.37
N TYR A 95 7.53 -19.53 3.81
CA TYR A 95 6.29 -19.09 4.44
C TYR A 95 5.08 -19.43 3.57
N GLU A 96 3.98 -19.87 4.20
CA GLU A 96 2.68 -19.98 3.54
C GLU A 96 2.06 -18.59 3.41
N VAL A 97 2.00 -18.09 2.18
CA VAL A 97 1.31 -16.83 1.88
C VAL A 97 -0.13 -17.16 1.49
N PRO A 98 -1.14 -16.76 2.29
CA PRO A 98 -2.54 -16.96 1.92
C PRO A 98 -2.87 -16.13 0.70
N LEU A 99 -3.43 -16.76 -0.33
CA LEU A 99 -3.98 -16.07 -1.50
C LEU A 99 -5.38 -15.60 -1.10
N GLY A 100 -5.55 -14.30 -0.88
CA GLY A 100 -6.85 -13.69 -0.58
C GLY A 100 -7.51 -13.12 -1.83
N ASP A 101 -8.72 -12.56 -1.66
CA ASP A 101 -9.43 -11.79 -2.69
C ASP A 101 -8.48 -10.75 -3.35
N VAL A 102 -8.60 -10.55 -4.67
CA VAL A 102 -7.91 -9.49 -5.42
C VAL A 102 -7.97 -8.15 -4.67
N LYS A 103 -9.10 -7.85 -4.02
CA LYS A 103 -9.28 -6.61 -3.23
C LYS A 103 -8.27 -6.48 -2.10
N VAL A 104 -7.77 -7.57 -1.51
CA VAL A 104 -6.76 -7.58 -0.44
C VAL A 104 -5.33 -7.56 -1.01
N VAL A 105 -5.14 -8.17 -2.19
CA VAL A 105 -3.82 -8.22 -2.85
C VAL A 105 -3.39 -6.85 -3.37
N GLY A 106 -4.30 -6.02 -3.87
CA GLY A 106 -3.99 -4.65 -4.28
C GLY A 106 -3.29 -3.81 -3.19
N PRO A 107 -3.87 -3.67 -1.98
CA PRO A 107 -3.24 -3.02 -0.84
C PRO A 107 -1.87 -3.61 -0.48
N ALA A 108 -1.73 -4.93 -0.51
CA ALA A 108 -0.47 -5.60 -0.20
C ALA A 108 0.61 -5.26 -1.24
N VAL A 109 0.28 -5.28 -2.53
CA VAL A 109 1.19 -4.86 -3.61
C VAL A 109 1.57 -3.39 -3.46
N MET A 110 0.63 -2.51 -3.09
CA MET A 110 0.94 -1.10 -2.81
C MET A 110 1.94 -0.94 -1.66
N ALA A 111 1.77 -1.71 -0.57
CA ALA A 111 2.70 -1.70 0.56
C ALA A 111 4.11 -2.18 0.15
N VAL A 112 4.20 -3.26 -0.63
CA VAL A 112 5.47 -3.77 -1.15
C VAL A 112 6.15 -2.77 -2.08
N LEU A 113 5.40 -2.16 -3.01
CA LEU A 113 5.93 -1.12 -3.90
C LEU A 113 6.42 0.11 -3.12
N ALA A 114 5.69 0.50 -2.07
CA ALA A 114 6.11 1.58 -1.18
C ALA A 114 7.38 1.22 -0.38
N LEU A 115 7.53 -0.03 0.09
CA LEU A 115 8.77 -0.50 0.72
C LEU A 115 9.96 -0.48 -0.25
N VAL A 116 9.74 -0.86 -1.51
CA VAL A 116 10.76 -0.78 -2.58
C VAL A 116 11.15 0.68 -2.82
N LEU A 117 10.18 1.59 -2.92
CA LEU A 117 10.42 3.03 -3.05
C LEU A 117 11.23 3.56 -1.86
N MET A 118 10.85 3.22 -0.63
CA MET A 118 11.51 3.62 0.59
C MET A 118 12.97 3.12 0.67
N SER A 119 13.21 1.88 0.22
CA SER A 119 14.54 1.24 0.24
C SER A 119 15.47 1.76 -0.86
N ARG A 120 14.91 2.06 -2.04
CA ARG A 120 15.69 2.49 -3.22
C ARG A 120 15.87 4.01 -3.31
N THR A 121 15.17 4.82 -2.50
CA THR A 121 15.32 6.28 -2.50
C THR A 121 16.10 6.82 -1.31
N ARG A 122 16.99 7.79 -1.57
CA ARG A 122 17.66 8.60 -0.54
C ARG A 122 16.87 9.84 -0.12
N GLY A 123 15.77 10.16 -0.81
CA GLY A 123 14.98 11.37 -0.55
C GLY A 123 14.12 11.25 0.71
N ARG A 124 14.36 12.11 1.71
CA ARG A 124 13.62 12.13 2.98
C ARG A 124 12.10 12.20 2.80
N TYR A 125 11.63 13.03 1.87
CA TYR A 125 10.19 13.21 1.61
C TYR A 125 9.54 12.04 0.87
N THR A 126 10.29 11.32 0.03
CA THR A 126 9.81 10.07 -0.59
C THR A 126 9.67 8.98 0.45
N LYS A 127 10.63 8.84 1.37
CA LYS A 127 10.50 7.90 2.50
C LYS A 127 9.30 8.23 3.40
N TRP A 128 9.02 9.52 3.60
CA TRP A 128 7.83 9.95 4.35
C TRP A 128 6.53 9.54 3.63
N LEU A 129 6.38 9.87 2.35
CA LEU A 129 5.18 9.49 1.59
C LEU A 129 5.01 7.97 1.50
N ALA A 130 6.11 7.24 1.27
CA ALA A 130 6.09 5.78 1.30
C ALA A 130 5.60 5.23 2.65
N ALA A 131 6.00 5.83 3.77
CA ALA A 131 5.49 5.45 5.09
C ALA A 131 3.98 5.70 5.22
N ASN A 132 3.46 6.84 4.75
CA ASN A 132 2.02 7.08 4.69
C ASN A 132 1.30 6.02 3.87
N ILE A 133 1.82 5.68 2.69
CA ILE A 133 1.23 4.69 1.81
C ILE A 133 1.19 3.33 2.50
N ILE A 134 2.29 2.90 3.13
CA ILE A 134 2.37 1.64 3.88
C ILE A 134 1.30 1.60 4.98
N VAL A 135 1.24 2.63 5.84
CA VAL A 135 0.27 2.69 6.94
C VAL A 135 -1.17 2.67 6.43
N THR A 136 -1.45 3.43 5.36
CA THR A 136 -2.79 3.48 4.77
C THR A 136 -3.17 2.17 4.09
N SER A 137 -2.22 1.49 3.44
CA SER A 137 -2.41 0.15 2.88
C SER A 137 -2.74 -0.87 3.95
N PHE A 138 -2.07 -0.84 5.11
CA PHE A 138 -2.41 -1.71 6.24
C PHE A 138 -3.82 -1.42 6.79
N ALA A 139 -4.20 -0.15 6.92
CA ALA A 139 -5.56 0.22 7.32
C ALA A 139 -6.61 -0.26 6.30
N LEU A 140 -6.28 -0.20 5.00
CA LEU A 140 -7.14 -0.72 3.93
C LEU A 140 -7.33 -2.24 4.04
N ILE A 141 -6.25 -3.00 4.27
CA ILE A 141 -6.31 -4.46 4.49
C ILE A 141 -7.18 -4.77 5.70
N TYR A 142 -7.02 -4.03 6.81
CA TYR A 142 -7.81 -4.22 8.01
C TYR A 142 -9.32 -4.06 7.78
N VAL A 143 -9.72 -3.04 7.00
CA VAL A 143 -11.15 -2.82 6.66
C VAL A 143 -11.69 -3.88 5.71
N LEU A 144 -10.86 -4.40 4.81
CA LEU A 144 -11.26 -5.43 3.85
C LEU A 144 -11.40 -6.80 4.50
N ASP A 145 -10.38 -7.23 5.24
CA ASP A 145 -10.39 -8.51 5.94
C ASP A 145 -9.43 -8.48 7.15
N HIS A 146 -10.04 -8.49 8.35
CA HIS A 146 -9.32 -8.53 9.62
C HIS A 146 -8.46 -9.79 9.78
N THR A 147 -8.91 -10.93 9.26
CA THR A 147 -8.20 -12.21 9.42
C THR A 147 -6.91 -12.22 8.63
N VAL A 148 -6.93 -11.71 7.40
CA VAL A 148 -5.75 -11.58 6.56
C VAL A 148 -4.78 -10.57 7.17
N PHE A 149 -5.27 -9.44 7.68
CA PHE A 149 -4.45 -8.44 8.36
C PHE A 149 -3.60 -9.05 9.49
N VAL A 150 -4.22 -9.82 10.39
CA VAL A 150 -3.51 -10.44 11.54
C VAL A 150 -2.43 -11.40 11.06
N ARG A 151 -2.72 -12.24 10.05
CA ARG A 151 -1.74 -13.18 9.50
C ARG A 151 -0.54 -12.47 8.88
N TRP A 152 -0.77 -11.37 8.17
CA TRP A 152 0.30 -10.58 7.56
C TRP A 152 1.17 -9.88 8.62
N ILE A 153 0.58 -9.40 9.72
CA ILE A 153 1.35 -8.86 10.85
C ILE A 153 2.19 -9.94 11.50
N GLN A 154 1.63 -11.12 11.75
CA GLN A 154 2.36 -12.24 12.35
C GLN A 154 3.59 -12.58 11.50
N LEU A 155 3.40 -12.75 10.18
CA LEU A 155 4.49 -13.02 9.25
C LEU A 155 5.55 -11.90 9.25
N ALA A 156 5.13 -10.62 9.31
CA ALA A 156 6.07 -9.51 9.39
C ALA A 156 6.88 -9.51 10.70
N VAL A 157 6.25 -9.86 11.82
CA VAL A 157 6.91 -9.97 13.13
C VAL A 157 7.88 -11.15 13.15
N ASP A 158 7.49 -12.30 12.62
CA ASP A 158 8.33 -13.51 12.56
C ASP A 158 9.61 -13.25 11.74
N VAL A 159 9.47 -12.63 10.56
CA VAL A 159 10.63 -12.26 9.71
C VAL A 159 11.54 -11.25 10.39
N LEU A 160 11.00 -10.33 11.19
CA LEU A 160 11.80 -9.37 11.95
C LEU A 160 12.52 -10.04 13.12
N ALA A 161 11.87 -10.98 13.81
CA ALA A 161 12.45 -11.74 14.90
C ALA A 161 13.61 -12.63 14.40
N GLU A 162 13.44 -13.31 13.28
CA GLU A 162 14.50 -14.12 12.65
C GLU A 162 15.73 -13.30 12.22
N ARG A 163 15.55 -12.03 11.85
CA ARG A 163 16.66 -11.14 11.48
C ARG A 163 17.36 -10.49 12.68
N ALA A 164 16.74 -10.53 13.85
CA ALA A 164 17.26 -9.91 15.07
C ALA A 164 18.00 -10.91 15.98
N GLY A 165 17.82 -12.20 15.78
CA GLY A 165 18.61 -13.29 16.39
C GLY A 165 19.79 -13.69 15.52
#